data_AF-A0AAE4PAV6-F1
#
_entry.id   AF-A0AAE4PAV6-F1
#
_cell.length_a   1.000
_cell.length_b   1.000
_cell.length_c   1.000
_cell.angle_alpha   90.00
_cell.angle_beta   90.00
_cell.angle_gamma   90.00
#
_symmetry.space_group_name_H-M   'P 1'
#
loop_
_entity.id
_entity.type
_entity.pdbx_description
1 polymer ?
#
loop_
_entity_poly.entity_id
_entity_poly.type
_entity_poly.pdbx_seq_one_letter_code
_entity_poly.pdbx_strand_id
1 'polypeptide(L)'
;MKPLGKPIDHYWKVQDMAKATGTDLVAAWQDGRIGEQEWAGMVERCRACQWVDGCKRWLDQHGDGNAEPPVDCVNHRRFEHLRATGHAPNS
;
A
#
# COMPACT_ATOMS: atom_id res chain seq x y z
N MET A 1 12.83 -23.46 -0.06
CA MET A 1 12.11 -22.18 -0.21
C MET A 1 12.38 -21.33 1.02
N LYS A 2 12.63 -20.02 0.85
CA LYS A 2 12.77 -19.08 1.97
C LYS A 2 11.36 -18.77 2.52
N PRO A 3 11.15 -18.75 3.85
CA PRO A 3 9.85 -18.38 4.41
C PRO A 3 9.51 -16.92 4.08
N LEU A 4 8.22 -16.64 3.88
CA LEU A 4 7.72 -15.28 3.68
C LEU A 4 7.90 -14.46 4.97
N GLY A 5 8.00 -13.14 4.82
CA GLY A 5 7.97 -12.20 5.94
C GLY A 5 6.70 -12.34 6.79
N LYS A 6 6.74 -11.87 8.04
CA LYS A 6 5.58 -11.95 8.93
C LYS A 6 4.43 -11.10 8.38
N PRO A 7 3.18 -11.57 8.45
CA PRO A 7 2.03 -10.80 7.97
C PRO A 7 1.95 -9.40 8.59
N ILE A 8 2.21 -9.28 9.89
CA ILE A 8 2.14 -7.99 10.60
C ILE A 8 3.17 -6.97 10.10
N ASP A 9 4.38 -7.41 9.74
CA ASP A 9 5.42 -6.52 9.21
C ASP A 9 4.99 -5.95 7.85
N HIS A 10 4.34 -6.79 7.03
CA HIS A 10 3.86 -6.39 5.72
C HIS A 10 2.55 -5.60 5.78
N TYR A 11 1.72 -5.83 6.80
CA TYR A 11 0.58 -4.96 7.09
C TYR A 11 1.04 -3.51 7.30
N TRP A 12 2.05 -3.30 8.15
CA TRP A 12 2.60 -1.97 8.38
C TRP A 12 3.29 -1.39 7.15
N LYS A 13 4.05 -2.19 6.37
CA LYS A 13 4.64 -1.71 5.11
C LYS A 13 3.60 -1.28 4.08
N VAL A 14 2.47 -1.99 4.01
CA VAL A 14 1.36 -1.62 3.12
C VAL A 14 0.72 -0.31 3.60
N GLN A 15 0.59 -0.09 4.92
CA GLN A 15 0.14 1.18 5.49
C GLN A 15 1.13 2.33 5.23
N ASP A 16 2.43 2.09 5.34
CA ASP A 16 3.46 3.11 5.08
C ASP A 16 3.46 3.52 3.61
N MET A 17 3.37 2.54 2.69
CA MET A 17 3.20 2.80 1.26
C MET A 17 1.89 3.55 0.98
N ALA A 18 0.81 3.25 1.73
CA ALA A 18 -0.45 3.95 1.58
C ALA A 18 -0.29 5.44 1.90
N LYS A 19 0.28 5.75 3.06
CA LYS A 19 0.55 7.13 3.50
C LYS A 19 1.47 7.88 2.55
N ALA A 20 2.53 7.22 2.08
CA ALA A 20 3.48 7.84 1.16
C ALA A 20 2.88 8.17 -0.21
N THR A 21 1.84 7.43 -0.61
CA THR A 21 1.13 7.60 -1.88
C THR A 21 -0.16 8.40 -1.75
N GLY A 22 -0.49 8.90 -0.56
CA GLY A 22 -1.66 9.75 -0.35
C GLY A 22 -2.95 8.95 -0.30
N THR A 23 -2.86 7.67 0.04
CA THR A 23 -4.00 6.78 0.23
C THR A 23 -4.20 6.49 1.71
N ASP A 24 -5.46 6.48 2.13
CA ASP A 24 -5.85 6.03 3.46
C ASP A 24 -6.62 4.70 3.32
N LEU A 25 -5.96 3.59 3.65
CA LEU A 25 -6.57 2.26 3.57
C LEU A 25 -7.62 2.04 4.65
N VAL A 26 -7.50 2.70 5.81
CA VAL A 26 -8.51 2.62 6.86
C VAL A 26 -9.78 3.30 6.37
N ALA A 27 -9.67 4.52 5.85
CA ALA A 27 -10.81 5.23 5.26
C ALA A 27 -11.38 4.44 4.07
N ALA A 28 -10.54 3.95 3.16
CA ALA A 28 -11.02 3.15 2.02
C ALA A 28 -11.79 1.89 2.44
N TRP A 29 -11.38 1.25 3.53
CA TRP A 29 -12.11 0.11 4.09
C TRP A 29 -13.42 0.53 4.77
N GLN A 30 -13.39 1.61 5.56
CA GLN A 30 -14.59 2.16 6.22
C GLN A 30 -15.64 2.65 5.21
N ASP A 31 -15.20 3.24 4.10
CA ASP A 31 -16.04 3.70 2.99
C ASP A 31 -16.54 2.54 2.10
N GLY A 32 -16.08 1.31 2.33
CA GLY A 32 -16.40 0.14 1.50
C GLY A 32 -15.75 0.15 0.12
N ARG A 33 -14.76 1.03 -0.13
CA ARG A 33 -13.97 1.05 -1.39
C ARG A 33 -13.04 -0.15 -1.51
N ILE A 34 -12.62 -0.72 -0.38
CA ILE A 34 -11.95 -2.03 -0.31
C ILE A 34 -12.59 -2.90 0.75
N GLY A 35 -12.67 -4.20 0.49
CA GLY A 35 -13.08 -5.19 1.48
C GLY A 35 -11.91 -5.75 2.30
N GLU A 36 -12.21 -6.45 3.38
CA GLU A 36 -11.21 -7.14 4.22
C GLU A 36 -10.33 -8.10 3.40
N GLN A 37 -10.95 -8.89 2.51
CA GLN A 37 -10.24 -9.83 1.64
C GLN A 37 -9.29 -9.12 0.65
N GLU A 38 -9.68 -7.95 0.16
CA GLU A 38 -8.85 -7.18 -0.76
C GLU A 38 -7.63 -6.61 -0.04
N TRP A 39 -7.82 -6.07 1.17
CA TRP A 39 -6.72 -5.58 2.00
C TRP A 39 -5.79 -6.72 2.41
N ALA A 40 -6.33 -7.84 2.91
CA ALA A 40 -5.54 -9.03 3.20
C ALA A 40 -4.75 -9.50 1.96
N GLY A 41 -5.37 -9.47 0.78
CA GLY A 41 -4.71 -9.76 -0.48
C GLY A 41 -3.57 -8.79 -0.82
N MET A 42 -3.69 -7.49 -0.51
CA MET A 42 -2.59 -6.52 -0.66
C MET A 42 -1.40 -6.89 0.22
N VAL A 43 -1.66 -7.29 1.47
CA VAL A 43 -0.61 -7.73 2.41
C VAL A 43 0.06 -9.01 1.91
N GLU A 44 -0.71 -10.03 1.52
CA GLU A 44 -0.17 -11.30 1.02
C GLU A 44 0.67 -11.14 -0.25
N ARG A 45 0.23 -10.32 -1.22
CA ARG A 45 1.04 -10.01 -2.39
C ARG A 45 2.33 -9.29 -2.02
N CYS A 46 2.28 -8.36 -1.08
CA CYS A 46 3.46 -7.65 -0.58
C CYS A 46 4.45 -8.62 0.09
N ARG A 47 3.98 -9.62 0.83
CA ARG A 47 4.83 -10.65 1.47
C ARG A 47 5.61 -11.48 0.46
N ALA A 48 5.02 -11.75 -0.70
CA ALA A 48 5.65 -12.50 -1.79
C ALA A 48 6.51 -11.64 -2.72
N CYS A 49 6.51 -10.31 -2.55
CA CYS A 49 7.24 -9.37 -3.40
C CYS A 49 8.76 -9.58 -3.29
N GLN A 50 9.46 -9.52 -4.43
CA GLN A 50 10.92 -9.67 -4.49
C GLN A 50 11.65 -8.32 -4.47
N TRP A 51 10.94 -7.20 -4.63
CA TRP A 51 11.51 -5.85 -4.67
C TRP A 51 11.75 -5.26 -3.27
N VAL A 52 12.42 -6.03 -2.39
CA VAL A 52 12.51 -5.71 -0.95
C VAL A 52 13.42 -4.50 -0.69
N ASP A 53 14.63 -4.50 -1.24
CA ASP A 53 15.62 -3.45 -0.97
C ASP A 53 15.21 -2.11 -1.60
N GLY A 54 14.63 -2.16 -2.81
CA GLY A 54 14.07 -1.00 -3.48
C GLY A 54 12.89 -0.40 -2.70
N CYS A 55 11.98 -1.24 -2.21
CA CYS A 55 10.87 -0.84 -1.37
C CYS A 55 11.35 -0.14 -0.09
N LYS A 56 12.32 -0.73 0.62
CA LYS A 56 12.87 -0.12 1.83
C LYS A 56 13.46 1.27 1.55
N ARG A 57 14.35 1.37 0.56
CA ARG A 57 14.99 2.64 0.20
C ARG A 57 13.97 3.69 -0.21
N TRP A 58 12.94 3.30 -0.96
CA TRP A 58 11.90 4.21 -1.40
C TRP A 58 11.06 4.73 -0.22
N LEU A 59 10.64 3.84 0.70
CA LEU A 59 9.91 4.23 1.92
C LEU A 59 10.75 5.11 2.84
N ASP A 60 12.04 4.82 3.00
CA ASP A 60 12.95 5.66 3.81
C ASP A 60 13.10 7.09 3.24
N GLN A 61 12.79 7.29 1.95
CA GLN A 61 12.86 8.59 1.25
C GLN A 61 11.52 9.32 1.17
N HIS A 62 10.41 8.60 1.33
CA HIS A 62 9.06 9.13 1.17
C HIS A 62 8.26 8.88 2.45
N GLY A 63 8.09 9.93 3.24
CA GLY A 63 7.13 9.95 4.35
C GLY A 63 5.71 10.20 3.84
N ASP A 64 4.85 10.75 4.67
CA ASP A 64 3.46 11.04 4.32
C ASP A 64 3.38 12.07 3.18
N GLY A 65 2.62 11.78 2.12
CA GLY A 65 2.53 12.67 0.96
C GLY A 65 1.76 12.05 -0.20
N ASN A 66 1.89 12.62 -1.41
CA ASN A 66 1.22 12.14 -2.62
C ASN A 66 2.22 11.59 -3.64
N ALA A 67 3.25 10.86 -3.19
CA ALA A 67 4.22 10.29 -4.09
C ALA A 67 3.57 9.31 -5.06
N GLU A 68 4.13 9.19 -6.26
CA GLU A 68 3.69 8.15 -7.18
C GLU A 68 4.16 6.79 -6.65
N PRO A 69 3.27 5.78 -6.53
CA PRO A 69 3.71 4.44 -6.15
C PRO A 69 4.80 3.95 -7.12
N PRO A 70 5.87 3.31 -6.64
CA PRO A 70 6.89 2.74 -7.51
C PRO A 70 6.28 1.74 -8.50
N VAL A 71 6.73 1.77 -9.76
CA VAL A 71 6.25 0.82 -10.79
C VAL A 71 6.55 -0.64 -10.42
N ASP A 72 7.62 -0.88 -9.65
CA ASP A 72 8.01 -2.20 -9.15
C ASP A 72 7.21 -2.67 -7.92
N CYS A 73 6.40 -1.79 -7.31
CA CYS A 73 5.53 -2.18 -6.21
C CYS A 73 4.42 -3.08 -6.74
N VAL A 74 4.30 -4.31 -6.20
CA VAL A 74 3.26 -5.27 -6.60
C VAL A 74 1.83 -4.78 -6.36
N ASN A 75 1.66 -3.77 -5.51
CA ASN A 75 0.37 -3.11 -5.26
C ASN A 75 0.24 -1.74 -5.96
N HIS A 76 1.15 -1.37 -6.87
CA HIS A 76 1.18 -0.07 -7.55
C HIS A 76 -0.19 0.36 -8.07
N ARG A 77 -0.83 -0.50 -8.89
CA ARG A 77 -2.16 -0.23 -9.47
C ARG A 77 -3.25 -0.06 -8.42
N ARG A 78 -3.13 -0.71 -7.27
CA ARG A 78 -4.10 -0.58 -6.18
C ARG A 78 -3.95 0.76 -5.49
N PHE A 79 -2.73 1.19 -5.19
CA PHE A 79 -2.51 2.52 -4.64
C PHE A 79 -2.92 3.63 -5.62
N GLU A 80 -2.59 3.50 -6.90
CA GLU A 80 -3.02 4.44 -7.95
C GLU A 80 -4.56 4.56 -7.98
N HIS A 81 -5.27 3.43 -7.99
CA HIS A 81 -6.73 3.41 -8.01
C HIS A 81 -7.35 3.99 -6.72
N LEU A 82 -6.83 3.64 -5.55
CA LEU A 82 -7.35 4.12 -4.27
C LEU A 82 -7.09 5.61 -4.07
N ARG A 83 -5.99 6.14 -4.61
CA ARG A 83 -5.71 7.57 -4.63
C ARG A 83 -6.71 8.30 -5.53
N ALA A 84 -6.97 7.77 -6.72
CA ALA A 84 -7.91 8.38 -7.67
C ALA A 84 -9.36 8.37 -7.15
N THR A 85 -9.74 7.35 -6.37
CA THR A 85 -11.10 7.20 -5.82
C THR A 85 -11.26 7.74 -4.40
N GLY A 86 -10.15 8.08 -3.73
CA GLY A 86 -10.14 8.64 -2.38
C GLY A 86 -10.27 10.16 -2.31
N HIS A 87 -10.42 10.83 -3.45
CA HIS A 87 -10.58 12.27 -3.53
C HIS A 87 -11.97 12.64 -4.06
N ALA A 88 -12.87 13.03 -3.16
CA ALA A 88 -13.93 13.98 -3.43
C ALA A 88 -13.90 15.04 -2.32
N PRO A 89 -13.21 16.19 -2.50
CA PRO A 89 -13.43 17.33 -1.64
C PRO A 89 -14.77 17.93 -2.05
N ASN A 90 -15.78 17.77 -1.19
CA ASN A 90 -16.92 18.67 -1.21
C ASN A 90 -17.29 19.02 0.23
N SER A 91 -16.58 20.00 0.80
CA SER A 91 -17.05 20.94 1.82
C SER A 91 -16.09 22.11 1.89
#